data_AF-A0A0E0MXL0-F1
#
_entry.id   AF-A0A0E0MXL0-F1
#
_cell.length_a   1.000
_cell.length_b   1.000
_cell.length_c   1.000
_cell.angle_alpha   90.00
_cell.angle_beta   90.00
_cell.angle_gamma   90.00
#
_symmetry.space_group_name_H-M   'P 1'
#
loop_
_entity.id
_entity.type
_entity.pdbx_description
1 polymer ?
#
loop_
_entity_poly.entity_id
_entity_poly.type
_entity_poly.pdbx_seq_one_letter_code
_entity_poly.pdbx_strand_id
1 'polypeptide(L)'
;MVKISAIHRTPPPLSWDFGRTGGAAAAAPRPRYKRALPMASPATATASLCCRLVRLPLLVPYARRRSPLSTRCSAAQSPDAVDREYADLNLRPLYPNRGHHLRIRQHVNPLSSSFSEPTEPPEWKEVFEDPLLPLMVDIGCGSGRFLIWLAKNSGERRNYLGLEIRQKLVERSQFWVTELGLRNVYFMFANATVSFNQIASSYPGPLSLVSILCPDPHFKKRHHKRRVLQSQLVDSITNNLCLGGRVLLQSDVLEVAADMRESGHRSYPSSNG
;
A
#
# COMPACT_ATOMS: atom_id res chain seq x y z
N MET A 1 -11.11 -0.02 13.86
CA MET A 1 -10.27 -0.02 12.66
C MET A 1 -9.89 1.41 12.34
N VAL A 2 -8.61 1.78 12.48
CA VAL A 2 -8.14 3.12 12.12
C VAL A 2 -7.60 3.04 10.70
N LYS A 3 -8.27 3.70 9.75
CA LYS A 3 -7.77 3.86 8.37
C LYS A 3 -6.97 5.16 8.30
N ILE A 4 -5.70 5.10 7.93
CA ILE A 4 -4.90 6.27 7.61
C ILE A 4 -4.78 6.28 6.08
N SER A 5 -5.44 7.25 5.45
CA SER A 5 -5.45 7.36 4.00
C SER A 5 -4.35 8.29 3.50
N ALA A 6 -3.48 7.72 2.67
CA ALA A 6 -2.70 8.30 1.59
C ALA A 6 -1.68 9.40 1.94
N ILE A 7 -0.42 8.99 2.06
CA ILE A 7 0.73 9.81 1.68
C ILE A 7 0.73 9.88 0.15
N HIS A 8 0.73 11.09 -0.42
CA HIS A 8 0.79 11.32 -1.86
C HIS A 8 2.14 11.92 -2.22
N ARG A 9 2.77 11.40 -3.27
CA ARG A 9 3.90 12.08 -3.89
C ARG A 9 3.38 13.19 -4.81
N THR A 10 3.47 14.44 -4.38
CA THR A 10 3.27 15.62 -5.21
C THR A 10 4.56 15.97 -5.96
N PRO A 11 4.49 16.60 -7.15
CA PRO A 11 5.69 17.13 -7.78
C PRO A 11 6.36 18.17 -6.85
N PRO A 12 7.70 18.32 -6.89
CA PRO A 12 8.36 19.42 -6.19
C PRO A 12 7.78 20.75 -6.71
N PRO A 13 7.68 21.79 -5.85
CA PRO A 13 7.21 23.09 -6.30
C PRO A 13 8.10 23.57 -7.45
N LEU A 14 7.47 24.03 -8.54
CA LEU A 14 8.15 24.74 -9.63
C LEU A 14 8.74 26.03 -9.04
N SER A 15 10.00 25.99 -8.64
CA SER A 15 10.77 27.20 -8.35
C SER A 15 10.98 27.95 -9.66
N TRP A 16 10.11 28.91 -9.95
CA TRP A 16 10.42 29.96 -10.91
C TRP A 16 11.41 30.91 -10.23
N ASP A 17 12.69 30.65 -10.39
CA ASP A 17 13.73 31.64 -10.07
C ASP A 17 13.61 32.80 -11.06
N PHE A 18 12.84 33.82 -10.68
CA PHE A 18 12.98 35.15 -11.24
C PHE A 18 14.23 35.81 -10.64
N GLY A 19 15.39 35.43 -11.16
CA GLY A 19 16.66 36.11 -10.89
C GLY A 19 16.61 37.54 -11.41
N ARG A 20 16.71 38.51 -10.50
CA ARG A 20 16.82 39.95 -10.82
C ARG A 20 18.31 40.38 -10.79
N THR A 21 18.81 40.68 -11.98
CA THR A 21 19.81 41.70 -12.39
C THR A 21 21.28 41.64 -11.94
N GLY A 22 22.17 41.58 -12.94
CA GLY A 22 23.48 42.25 -12.93
C GLY A 22 24.51 41.71 -13.94
N GLY A 23 24.76 42.41 -15.05
CA GLY A 23 26.08 42.39 -15.74
C GLY A 23 26.21 41.78 -17.15
N ALA A 24 26.07 42.64 -18.17
CA ALA A 24 26.77 42.75 -19.46
C ALA A 24 27.18 41.53 -20.35
N ALA A 25 26.61 41.56 -21.57
CA ALA A 25 27.21 41.40 -22.91
C ALA A 25 27.68 40.03 -23.46
N ALA A 26 26.94 39.49 -24.44
CA ALA A 26 27.36 39.29 -25.85
C ALA A 26 26.24 38.62 -26.66
N ALA A 27 26.05 39.05 -27.91
CA ALA A 27 24.88 38.75 -28.75
C ALA A 27 25.18 37.73 -29.87
N ALA A 28 24.22 36.83 -30.15
CA ALA A 28 24.01 36.14 -31.44
C ALA A 28 22.58 35.53 -31.48
N PRO A 29 21.99 35.20 -32.66
CA PRO A 29 20.65 35.68 -33.02
C PRO A 29 19.47 34.71 -32.74
N ARG A 30 18.30 35.31 -32.53
CA ARG A 30 16.98 34.63 -32.48
C ARG A 30 16.33 34.58 -33.87
N PRO A 31 15.53 33.54 -34.20
CA PRO A 31 14.56 33.64 -35.27
C PRO A 31 13.30 34.42 -34.83
N ARG A 32 12.89 35.37 -35.68
CA ARG A 32 11.62 36.12 -35.65
C ARG A 32 10.46 35.18 -36.01
N TYR A 33 9.27 35.28 -35.41
CA TYR A 33 8.13 36.17 -35.74
C TYR A 33 6.93 35.63 -34.90
N LYS A 34 5.91 36.33 -34.38
CA LYS A 34 5.24 37.64 -34.60
C LYS A 34 4.60 38.11 -33.27
N ARG A 35 4.53 39.44 -33.08
CA ARG A 35 3.68 40.22 -32.12
C ARG A 35 2.32 40.49 -32.82
N ALA A 36 1.17 40.82 -32.24
CA ALA A 36 0.74 41.42 -30.96
C ALA A 36 -0.80 41.21 -30.80
N LEU A 37 -1.38 40.97 -29.60
CA LEU A 37 -2.11 41.89 -28.67
C LEU A 37 -3.58 42.23 -29.04
N PRO A 38 -4.50 42.64 -28.10
CA PRO A 38 -4.54 42.44 -26.64
C PRO A 38 -5.96 42.28 -25.98
N MET A 39 -5.97 42.19 -24.64
CA MET A 39 -7.01 42.56 -23.63
C MET A 39 -8.42 41.94 -23.66
N ALA A 40 -8.76 41.19 -22.60
CA ALA A 40 -9.87 41.53 -21.68
C ALA A 40 -9.91 40.58 -20.45
N SER A 41 -9.90 41.18 -19.26
CA SER A 41 -10.30 40.68 -17.94
C SER A 41 -10.98 41.89 -17.28
N PRO A 42 -11.93 41.79 -16.31
CA PRO A 42 -12.18 40.67 -15.40
C PRO A 42 -13.67 40.33 -15.16
N ALA A 43 -13.94 39.16 -14.58
CA ALA A 43 -15.07 38.96 -13.69
C ALA A 43 -14.84 37.76 -12.76
N THR A 44 -14.85 38.09 -11.48
CA THR A 44 -14.78 37.23 -10.30
C THR A 44 -15.99 36.29 -10.23
N ALA A 45 -15.75 34.98 -10.11
CA ALA A 45 -16.78 34.04 -9.64
C ALA A 45 -16.13 33.01 -8.71
N THR A 46 -16.47 33.16 -7.44
CA THR A 46 -16.18 32.30 -6.30
C THR A 46 -16.61 30.85 -6.56
N ALA A 47 -15.65 29.94 -6.70
CA ALA A 47 -15.92 28.51 -6.71
C ALA A 47 -16.07 28.01 -5.26
N SER A 48 -17.33 27.82 -4.85
CA SER A 48 -17.69 27.16 -3.61
C SER A 48 -17.25 25.70 -3.66
N LEU A 49 -16.41 25.31 -2.69
CA LEU A 49 -16.05 23.94 -2.35
C LEU A 49 -17.33 23.11 -2.12
N CYS A 50 -17.64 22.17 -3.01
CA CYS A 50 -18.66 21.16 -2.75
C CYS A 50 -17.96 19.88 -2.27
N CYS A 51 -17.74 19.78 -0.96
CA CYS A 51 -17.36 18.55 -0.30
C CYS A 51 -18.52 17.55 -0.39
N ARG A 52 -18.44 16.58 -1.31
CA ARG A 52 -19.30 15.39 -1.25
C ARG A 52 -18.81 14.47 -0.12
N LEU A 53 -19.32 14.72 1.06
CA LEU A 53 -19.38 13.75 2.15
C LEU A 53 -20.33 12.62 1.73
N VAL A 54 -19.80 11.41 1.56
CA VAL A 54 -20.64 10.20 1.47
C VAL A 54 -21.17 9.91 2.88
N ARG A 55 -22.41 10.34 3.13
CA ARG A 55 -23.15 10.07 4.37
C ARG A 55 -24.02 8.83 4.14
N LEU A 56 -23.69 7.71 4.78
CA LEU A 56 -24.59 6.56 4.88
C LEU A 56 -25.72 6.88 5.87
N PRO A 57 -26.99 6.55 5.55
CA PRO A 57 -28.11 6.88 6.43
C PRO A 57 -28.19 5.90 7.61
N LEU A 58 -28.27 6.48 8.81
CA LEU A 58 -28.78 5.81 10.02
C LEU A 58 -30.27 6.14 10.18
N LEU A 59 -30.98 5.18 10.79
CA LEU A 59 -32.32 5.20 11.40
C LEU A 59 -33.51 4.69 10.57
N VAL A 60 -33.95 3.49 10.93
CA VAL A 60 -35.35 3.03 10.87
C VAL A 60 -35.76 2.69 12.32
N PRO A 61 -37.01 2.97 12.76
CA PRO A 61 -37.37 3.00 14.18
C PRO A 61 -37.50 1.63 14.83
N TYR A 62 -37.18 1.61 16.11
CA TYR A 62 -37.28 0.51 17.06
C TYR A 62 -38.74 0.07 17.29
N ALA A 63 -39.12 -1.10 16.78
CA ALA A 63 -40.35 -1.79 17.17
C ALA A 63 -40.01 -2.95 18.12
N ARG A 64 -40.43 -2.83 19.39
CA ARG A 64 -40.37 -3.92 20.38
C ARG A 64 -41.15 -5.14 19.87
N ARG A 65 -40.46 -6.25 19.62
CA ARG A 65 -41.07 -7.58 19.68
C ARG A 65 -40.31 -8.46 20.66
N ARG A 66 -41.07 -9.06 21.58
CA ARG A 66 -40.63 -9.98 22.62
C ARG A 66 -40.02 -11.24 21.97
N SER A 67 -38.95 -11.72 22.57
CA SER A 67 -38.29 -13.00 22.29
C SER A 67 -39.26 -14.18 22.48
N PRO A 68 -38.99 -15.31 21.81
CA PRO A 68 -38.55 -16.45 22.60
C PRO A 68 -37.40 -17.24 21.96
N LEU A 69 -36.74 -18.00 22.85
CA LEU A 69 -35.79 -19.08 22.63
C LEU A 69 -34.33 -18.67 22.34
N SER A 70 -33.54 -18.84 23.41
CA SER A 70 -32.10 -18.82 23.48
C SER A 70 -31.47 -19.81 22.49
N THR A 71 -31.13 -19.31 21.31
CA THR A 71 -30.06 -19.91 20.51
C THR A 71 -28.77 -19.25 20.95
N ARG A 72 -27.86 -20.01 21.57
CA ARG A 72 -26.49 -19.56 21.86
C ARG A 72 -25.86 -19.12 20.53
N CYS A 73 -25.75 -17.81 20.30
CA CYS A 73 -24.83 -17.28 19.30
C CYS A 73 -23.42 -17.57 19.79
N SER A 74 -22.84 -18.70 19.36
CA SER A 74 -21.40 -18.85 19.37
C SER A 74 -20.83 -17.77 18.45
N ALA A 75 -20.22 -16.74 19.03
CA ALA A 75 -19.35 -15.85 18.28
C ALA A 75 -18.33 -16.75 17.56
N ALA A 76 -18.40 -16.77 16.22
CA ALA A 76 -17.45 -17.52 15.42
C ALA A 76 -16.04 -17.10 15.85
N GLN A 77 -15.15 -18.05 16.09
CA GLN A 77 -13.77 -17.74 16.46
C GLN A 77 -13.14 -16.93 15.30
N SER A 78 -12.24 -15.99 15.60
CA SER A 78 -11.68 -15.07 14.59
C SER A 78 -11.13 -15.72 13.29
N PRO A 79 -10.62 -16.98 13.28
CA PRO A 79 -10.25 -17.64 12.02
C PRO A 79 -11.44 -17.85 11.07
N ASP A 80 -12.59 -18.25 11.60
CA ASP A 80 -13.80 -18.54 10.81
C ASP A 80 -14.33 -17.28 10.10
N ALA A 81 -14.16 -16.10 10.70
CA ALA A 81 -14.63 -14.85 10.12
C ALA A 81 -13.79 -14.43 8.90
N VAL A 82 -12.46 -14.54 9.01
CA VAL A 82 -11.53 -14.25 7.89
C VAL A 82 -11.68 -15.31 6.80
N ASP A 83 -11.87 -16.57 7.16
CA ASP A 83 -12.07 -17.63 6.18
C ASP A 83 -13.35 -17.40 5.36
N ARG A 84 -14.42 -16.92 5.99
CA ARG A 84 -15.68 -16.53 5.30
C ARG A 84 -15.50 -15.35 4.36
N GLU A 85 -14.72 -14.34 4.73
CA GLU A 85 -14.51 -13.14 3.90
C GLU A 85 -13.93 -13.46 2.52
N TYR A 86 -13.10 -14.49 2.46
CA TYR A 86 -12.40 -14.93 1.25
C TYR A 86 -12.84 -16.32 0.77
N ALA A 87 -14.05 -16.74 1.14
CA ALA A 87 -14.58 -18.07 0.80
C ALA A 87 -14.75 -18.25 -0.72
N ASP A 88 -15.08 -17.18 -1.43
CA ASP A 88 -15.21 -17.10 -2.89
C ASP A 88 -13.92 -17.42 -3.67
N LEU A 89 -12.76 -17.32 -3.00
CA LEU A 89 -11.48 -17.68 -3.60
C LEU A 89 -11.31 -19.19 -3.83
N ASN A 90 -12.10 -20.05 -3.14
CA ASN A 90 -12.04 -21.50 -3.26
C ASN A 90 -10.61 -22.08 -3.13
N LEU A 91 -9.83 -21.55 -2.17
CA LEU A 91 -8.42 -21.89 -2.00
C LEU A 91 -8.22 -23.30 -1.44
N ARG A 92 -7.51 -24.14 -2.19
CA ARG A 92 -7.17 -25.51 -1.76
C ARG A 92 -6.05 -25.51 -0.72
N PRO A 93 -6.09 -26.37 0.31
CA PRO A 93 -5.00 -26.47 1.27
C PRO A 93 -3.72 -27.03 0.60
N LEU A 94 -2.58 -26.38 0.85
CA LEU A 94 -1.27 -26.85 0.36
C LEU A 94 -0.88 -28.23 0.91
N TYR A 95 -1.32 -28.56 2.15
CA TYR A 95 -1.03 -29.86 2.78
C TYR A 95 -2.34 -30.57 3.16
N PRO A 96 -2.96 -31.32 2.23
CA PRO A 96 -4.27 -31.94 2.47
C PRO A 96 -4.28 -32.88 3.68
N ASN A 97 -3.17 -33.59 3.94
CA ASN A 97 -3.07 -34.59 5.00
C ASN A 97 -2.63 -34.03 6.36
N ARG A 98 -2.27 -32.74 6.47
CA ARG A 98 -1.89 -32.10 7.75
C ARG A 98 -3.01 -31.21 8.32
N GLY A 99 -4.20 -31.26 7.72
CA GLY A 99 -5.29 -30.34 8.01
C GLY A 99 -4.93 -28.88 7.69
N HIS A 100 -5.84 -27.95 7.96
CA HIS A 100 -5.62 -26.51 7.75
C HIS A 100 -4.54 -25.91 8.69
N HIS A 101 -3.95 -26.70 9.59
CA HIS A 101 -3.21 -26.21 10.74
C HIS A 101 -1.68 -26.29 10.55
N LEU A 102 -1.16 -25.49 9.61
CA LEU A 102 0.26 -25.18 9.63
C LEU A 102 0.56 -24.28 10.83
N ARG A 103 1.30 -24.79 11.81
CA ARG A 103 1.80 -23.97 12.91
C ARG A 103 2.87 -23.01 12.36
N ILE A 104 2.45 -21.78 12.10
CA ILE A 104 3.30 -20.66 11.69
C ILE A 104 3.40 -19.71 12.87
N ARG A 105 4.62 -19.30 13.24
CA ARG A 105 4.81 -18.29 14.28
C ARG A 105 4.21 -16.98 13.80
N GLN A 106 3.36 -16.38 14.63
CA GLN A 106 2.70 -15.12 14.28
C GLN A 106 3.73 -14.00 14.09
N HIS A 107 4.68 -13.88 15.03
CA HIS A 107 5.69 -12.83 15.03
C HIS A 107 7.09 -13.37 14.72
N VAL A 108 7.89 -12.57 14.04
CA VAL A 108 9.32 -12.81 13.80
C VAL A 108 10.15 -11.64 14.32
N ASN A 109 11.46 -11.84 14.47
CA ASN A 109 12.39 -10.74 14.71
C ASN A 109 13.04 -10.34 13.37
N PRO A 110 12.61 -9.24 12.72
CA PRO A 110 13.17 -8.82 11.43
C PRO A 110 14.63 -8.35 11.54
N LEU A 111 15.14 -8.15 12.76
CA LEU A 111 16.54 -7.76 13.02
C LEU A 111 17.47 -8.95 13.28
N SER A 112 17.00 -10.19 13.03
CA SER A 112 17.87 -11.37 13.09
C SER A 112 18.82 -11.38 11.89
N SER A 113 20.04 -11.89 12.07
CA SER A 113 21.02 -12.08 10.99
C SER A 113 20.51 -12.91 9.81
N SER A 114 19.55 -13.81 10.02
CA SER A 114 18.92 -14.56 8.94
C SER A 114 18.06 -13.70 8.00
N PHE A 115 17.81 -12.43 8.35
CA PHE A 115 17.00 -11.48 7.58
C PHE A 115 17.75 -10.17 7.29
N SER A 116 19.09 -10.13 7.44
CA SER A 116 19.89 -8.93 7.16
C SER A 116 20.15 -8.71 5.67
N GLU A 117 20.25 -9.80 4.91
CA GLU A 117 20.57 -9.73 3.49
C GLU A 117 19.33 -9.32 2.67
N PRO A 118 19.47 -8.32 1.78
CA PRO A 118 18.44 -7.99 0.82
C PRO A 118 18.07 -9.20 -0.05
N THR A 119 16.78 -9.37 -0.32
CA THR A 119 16.29 -10.36 -1.28
C THR A 119 16.48 -9.85 -2.70
N GLU A 120 17.10 -10.67 -3.54
CA GLU A 120 17.25 -10.38 -4.97
C GLU A 120 15.88 -10.31 -5.68
N PRO A 121 15.65 -9.29 -6.52
CA PRO A 121 14.45 -9.22 -7.34
C PRO A 121 14.37 -10.39 -8.32
N PRO A 122 13.16 -10.85 -8.67
CA PRO A 122 13.00 -11.87 -9.70
C PRO A 122 13.17 -11.27 -11.10
N GLU A 123 13.32 -12.12 -12.10
CA GLU A 123 13.15 -11.74 -13.49
C GLU A 123 11.68 -11.39 -13.76
N TRP A 124 11.35 -10.10 -13.80
CA TRP A 124 9.96 -9.62 -13.83
C TRP A 124 9.14 -10.16 -15.01
N LYS A 125 9.78 -10.47 -16.13
CA LYS A 125 9.16 -11.07 -17.33
C LYS A 125 8.77 -12.55 -17.14
N GLU A 126 9.39 -13.24 -16.19
CA GLU A 126 9.04 -14.62 -15.85
C GLU A 126 7.90 -14.67 -14.82
N VAL A 127 7.77 -13.61 -14.02
CA VAL A 127 6.79 -13.50 -12.94
C VAL A 127 5.45 -12.93 -13.42
N PHE A 128 5.49 -11.84 -14.20
CA PHE A 128 4.29 -11.16 -14.69
C PHE A 128 4.17 -11.26 -16.20
N GLU A 129 2.95 -11.50 -16.68
CA GLU A 129 2.65 -11.53 -18.11
C GLU A 129 2.95 -10.18 -18.80
N ASP A 130 2.68 -9.07 -18.11
CA ASP A 130 2.99 -7.72 -18.57
C ASP A 130 3.66 -6.95 -17.41
N PRO A 131 4.99 -6.94 -17.30
CA PRO A 131 5.70 -6.29 -16.20
C PRO A 131 5.70 -4.76 -16.29
N LEU A 132 5.15 -4.17 -17.36
CA LEU A 132 5.04 -2.72 -17.51
C LEU A 132 3.78 -2.14 -16.85
N LEU A 133 2.84 -3.00 -16.43
CA LEU A 133 1.63 -2.56 -15.73
C LEU A 133 1.96 -1.89 -14.39
N PRO A 134 1.08 -1.01 -13.88
CA PRO A 134 1.25 -0.44 -12.56
C PRO A 134 1.32 -1.51 -11.48
N LEU A 135 2.29 -1.37 -10.58
CA LEU A 135 2.51 -2.30 -9.47
C LEU A 135 1.80 -1.80 -8.22
N MET A 136 1.15 -2.74 -7.52
CA MET A 136 0.76 -2.63 -6.14
C MET A 136 1.62 -3.57 -5.29
N VAL A 137 2.21 -3.07 -4.20
CA VAL A 137 2.97 -3.88 -3.25
C VAL A 137 2.25 -3.92 -1.90
N ASP A 138 2.01 -5.12 -1.36
CA ASP A 138 1.51 -5.31 0.01
C ASP A 138 2.64 -5.84 0.90
N ILE A 139 3.09 -5.02 1.82
CA ILE A 139 4.20 -5.33 2.73
C ILE A 139 3.65 -5.99 3.99
N GLY A 140 4.15 -7.19 4.29
CA GLY A 140 3.62 -8.02 5.37
C GLY A 140 2.27 -8.62 4.98
N CYS A 141 2.14 -9.10 3.73
CA CYS A 141 0.86 -9.55 3.15
C CYS A 141 0.22 -10.77 3.83
N GLY A 142 0.89 -11.37 4.83
CA GLY A 142 0.34 -12.43 5.64
C GLY A 142 -0.01 -13.65 4.79
N SER A 143 -1.28 -14.05 4.83
CA SER A 143 -1.75 -15.20 4.05
C SER A 143 -1.77 -14.97 2.53
N GLY A 144 -1.69 -13.73 2.07
CA GLY A 144 -1.85 -13.37 0.66
C GLY A 144 -3.30 -13.35 0.16
N ARG A 145 -4.29 -13.77 0.98
CA ARG A 145 -5.72 -13.83 0.59
C ARG A 145 -6.25 -12.47 0.13
N PHE A 146 -5.92 -11.41 0.86
CA PHE A 146 -6.31 -10.04 0.50
C PHE A 146 -5.83 -9.66 -0.91
N LEU A 147 -4.56 -9.93 -1.21
CA LEU A 147 -3.96 -9.57 -2.50
C LEU A 147 -4.57 -10.38 -3.65
N ILE A 148 -4.77 -11.69 -3.46
CA ILE A 148 -5.44 -12.57 -4.43
C ILE A 148 -6.88 -12.11 -4.68
N TRP A 149 -7.61 -11.81 -3.60
CA TRP A 149 -8.98 -11.31 -3.69
C TRP A 149 -9.05 -9.98 -4.42
N LEU A 150 -8.15 -9.05 -4.10
CA LEU A 150 -8.10 -7.74 -4.76
C LEU A 150 -7.80 -7.90 -6.26
N ALA A 151 -6.85 -8.75 -6.62
CA ALA A 151 -6.50 -9.00 -8.02
C ALA A 151 -7.68 -9.58 -8.83
N LYS A 152 -8.50 -10.43 -8.22
CA LYS A 152 -9.70 -10.99 -8.87
C LYS A 152 -10.87 -10.01 -8.96
N ASN A 153 -10.96 -9.03 -8.04
CA ASN A 153 -12.14 -8.18 -7.89
C ASN A 153 -11.96 -6.72 -8.30
N SER A 154 -10.73 -6.22 -8.50
CA SER A 154 -10.51 -4.80 -8.77
C SER A 154 -10.94 -4.35 -10.18
N GLY A 155 -10.95 -5.26 -11.16
CA GLY A 155 -11.20 -4.95 -12.58
C GLY A 155 -10.12 -4.09 -13.24
N GLU A 156 -9.08 -3.70 -12.49
CA GLU A 156 -7.99 -2.86 -12.98
C GLU A 156 -6.82 -3.71 -13.47
N ARG A 157 -6.24 -3.36 -14.62
CA ARG A 157 -5.01 -3.98 -15.14
C ARG A 157 -3.81 -3.52 -14.33
N ARG A 158 -3.40 -4.31 -13.33
CA ARG A 158 -2.25 -4.09 -12.46
C ARG A 158 -1.57 -5.39 -12.09
N ASN A 159 -0.30 -5.27 -11.71
CA ASN A 159 0.45 -6.34 -11.06
C ASN A 159 0.40 -6.15 -9.55
N TYR A 160 0.41 -7.26 -8.82
CA TYR A 160 0.32 -7.31 -7.37
C TYR A 160 1.49 -8.13 -6.82
N LEU A 161 2.25 -7.53 -5.91
CA LEU A 161 3.38 -8.16 -5.24
C LEU A 161 3.15 -8.19 -3.74
N GLY A 162 3.14 -9.39 -3.16
CA GLY A 162 3.12 -9.57 -1.71
C GLY A 162 4.53 -9.82 -1.18
N LEU A 163 4.98 -9.02 -0.22
CA LEU A 163 6.24 -9.25 0.50
C LEU A 163 5.92 -9.80 1.89
N GLU A 164 6.51 -10.93 2.25
CA GLU A 164 6.28 -11.54 3.57
C GLU A 164 7.55 -12.20 4.10
N ILE A 165 7.85 -11.96 5.38
CA ILE A 165 9.06 -12.45 6.06
C ILE A 165 8.90 -13.87 6.59
N ARG A 166 7.69 -14.45 6.54
CA ARG A 166 7.42 -15.84 6.93
C ARG A 166 7.31 -16.71 5.69
N GLN A 167 8.40 -17.40 5.35
CA GLN A 167 8.52 -18.24 4.15
C GLN A 167 7.36 -19.21 3.92
N LYS A 168 6.87 -19.90 4.97
CA LYS A 168 5.73 -20.82 4.86
C LYS A 168 4.43 -20.17 4.35
N LEU A 169 4.26 -18.87 4.59
CA LEU A 169 3.10 -18.13 4.08
C LEU A 169 3.28 -17.81 2.59
N VAL A 170 4.51 -17.46 2.18
CA VAL A 170 4.87 -17.22 0.78
C VAL A 170 4.68 -18.49 -0.04
N GLU A 171 5.21 -19.63 0.41
CA GLU A 171 5.05 -20.93 -0.26
C GLU A 171 3.57 -21.27 -0.49
N ARG A 172 2.74 -21.06 0.53
CA ARG A 172 1.30 -21.34 0.46
C ARG A 172 0.54 -20.38 -0.46
N SER A 173 0.84 -19.09 -0.40
CA SER A 173 0.19 -18.08 -1.24
C SER A 173 0.63 -18.20 -2.70
N GLN A 174 1.90 -18.53 -2.95
CA GLN A 174 2.41 -18.81 -4.29
C GLN A 174 1.77 -20.07 -4.89
N PHE A 175 1.57 -21.13 -4.09
CA PHE A 175 0.80 -22.30 -4.52
C PHE A 175 -0.61 -21.93 -4.97
N TRP A 176 -1.31 -21.07 -4.22
CA TRP A 176 -2.65 -20.61 -4.58
C TRP A 176 -2.69 -19.79 -5.88
N VAL A 177 -1.71 -18.90 -6.09
CA VAL A 177 -1.59 -18.14 -7.34
C VAL A 177 -1.44 -19.07 -8.54
N THR A 178 -0.58 -20.09 -8.42
CA THR A 178 -0.37 -21.09 -9.46
C THR A 178 -1.65 -21.90 -9.73
N GLU A 179 -2.32 -22.41 -8.70
CA GLU A 179 -3.58 -23.16 -8.84
C GLU A 179 -4.71 -22.33 -9.47
N LEU A 180 -4.76 -21.03 -9.17
CA LEU A 180 -5.75 -20.11 -9.74
C LEU A 180 -5.36 -19.59 -11.13
N GLY A 181 -4.17 -19.92 -11.64
CA GLY A 181 -3.68 -19.45 -12.93
C GLY A 181 -3.46 -17.94 -13.02
N LEU A 182 -3.24 -17.26 -11.88
CA LEU A 182 -3.05 -15.81 -11.85
C LEU A 182 -1.64 -15.44 -12.34
N ARG A 183 -1.57 -14.61 -13.38
CA ARG A 183 -0.30 -14.15 -14.00
C ARG A 183 0.08 -12.71 -13.65
N ASN A 184 -0.71 -12.07 -12.78
CA ASN A 184 -0.51 -10.70 -12.33
C ASN A 184 -0.33 -10.60 -10.80
N VAL A 185 -0.16 -11.73 -10.09
CA VAL A 185 0.05 -11.78 -8.64
C VAL A 185 1.29 -12.61 -8.35
N TYR A 186 2.16 -12.11 -7.46
CA TYR A 186 3.37 -12.83 -7.05
C TYR A 186 3.67 -12.60 -5.58
N PHE A 187 4.24 -13.61 -4.92
CA PHE A 187 4.62 -13.55 -3.51
C PHE A 187 6.12 -13.81 -3.33
N MET A 188 6.78 -12.93 -2.58
CA MET A 188 8.21 -13.02 -2.29
C MET A 188 8.47 -13.14 -0.79
N PHE A 189 9.39 -14.04 -0.46
CA PHE A 189 9.99 -14.08 0.86
C PHE A 189 11.00 -12.96 0.99
N ALA A 190 10.68 -11.95 1.79
CA ALA A 190 11.53 -10.77 1.92
C ALA A 190 11.36 -10.08 3.27
N ASN A 191 12.47 -9.54 3.80
CA ASN A 191 12.43 -8.51 4.82
C ASN A 191 12.34 -7.14 4.13
N ALA A 192 11.13 -6.57 4.09
CA ALA A 192 10.86 -5.33 3.37
C ALA A 192 11.80 -4.18 3.76
N THR A 193 12.19 -4.06 5.04
CA THR A 193 13.07 -2.96 5.50
C THR A 193 14.41 -2.93 4.76
N VAL A 194 14.98 -4.09 4.41
CA VAL A 194 16.27 -4.19 3.73
C VAL A 194 16.14 -4.46 2.23
N SER A 195 15.04 -5.08 1.79
CA SER A 195 14.88 -5.53 0.39
C SER A 195 14.04 -4.59 -0.48
N PHE A 196 13.14 -3.78 0.10
CA PHE A 196 12.12 -3.07 -0.67
C PHE A 196 12.71 -2.14 -1.74
N ASN A 197 13.78 -1.39 -1.42
CA ASN A 197 14.35 -0.44 -2.37
C ASN A 197 14.83 -1.12 -3.65
N GLN A 198 15.61 -2.20 -3.53
CA GLN A 198 16.16 -2.96 -4.67
C GLN A 198 15.04 -3.63 -5.49
N ILE A 199 14.05 -4.21 -4.81
CA ILE A 199 12.88 -4.81 -5.45
C ILE A 199 12.11 -3.75 -6.22
N ALA A 200 11.75 -2.63 -5.59
CA ALA A 200 10.93 -1.59 -6.21
C ALA A 200 11.67 -0.87 -7.35
N SER A 201 12.95 -0.57 -7.19
CA SER A 201 13.74 0.14 -8.21
C SER A 201 14.04 -0.70 -9.45
N SER A 202 14.02 -2.03 -9.32
CA SER A 202 14.25 -2.95 -10.46
C SER A 202 12.97 -3.22 -11.28
N TYR A 203 11.79 -2.92 -10.73
CA TYR A 203 10.53 -3.16 -11.43
C TYR A 203 10.35 -2.16 -12.59
N PRO A 204 10.04 -2.63 -13.82
CA PRO A 204 10.09 -1.76 -14.99
C PRO A 204 8.85 -0.86 -15.18
N GLY A 205 7.71 -1.21 -14.56
CA GLY A 205 6.50 -0.38 -14.55
C GLY A 205 6.45 0.62 -13.38
N PRO A 206 5.37 1.43 -13.28
CA PRO A 206 5.25 2.40 -12.18
C PRO A 206 4.75 1.74 -10.88
N LEU A 207 5.45 1.98 -9.77
CA LEU A 207 4.93 1.64 -8.44
C LEU A 207 3.83 2.63 -8.04
N SER A 208 2.59 2.17 -8.05
CA SER A 208 1.40 3.03 -7.90
C SER A 208 0.75 2.99 -6.51
N LEU A 209 0.93 1.88 -5.79
CA LEU A 209 0.28 1.65 -4.51
C LEU A 209 1.16 0.79 -3.61
N VAL A 210 1.34 1.21 -2.36
CA VAL A 210 1.93 0.39 -1.30
C VAL A 210 0.94 0.26 -0.17
N SER A 211 0.73 -0.94 0.36
CA SER A 211 -0.07 -1.18 1.57
C SER A 211 0.76 -1.80 2.68
N ILE A 212 0.45 -1.40 3.91
CA ILE A 212 0.89 -2.02 5.16
C ILE A 212 -0.33 -2.18 6.04
N LEU A 213 -0.82 -3.41 6.16
CA LEU A 213 -2.10 -3.72 6.80
C LEU A 213 -1.88 -4.55 8.06
N CYS A 214 -2.30 -4.00 9.19
CA CYS A 214 -2.24 -4.64 10.51
C CYS A 214 -0.86 -5.24 10.85
N PRO A 215 0.23 -4.44 10.81
CA PRO A 215 1.56 -4.94 11.10
C PRO A 215 1.72 -5.31 12.58
N ASP A 216 2.71 -6.15 12.89
CA ASP A 216 3.01 -6.58 14.26
C ASP A 216 3.24 -5.36 15.18
N PRO A 217 2.47 -5.24 16.29
CA PRO A 217 2.47 -4.02 17.11
C PRO A 217 3.75 -3.82 17.92
N HIS A 218 4.40 -4.92 18.30
CA HIS A 218 5.57 -4.94 19.18
C HIS A 218 5.42 -4.06 20.44
N PHE A 219 4.36 -4.28 21.24
CA PHE A 219 3.96 -3.46 22.41
C PHE A 219 5.06 -3.10 23.43
N LYS A 220 6.13 -3.89 23.55
CA LYS A 220 7.23 -3.58 24.46
C LYS A 220 8.12 -2.52 23.81
N LYS A 221 8.33 -1.37 24.46
CA LYS A 221 9.20 -0.27 23.98
C LYS A 221 10.54 -0.75 23.38
N ARG A 222 11.22 -1.69 24.05
CA ARG A 222 12.48 -2.30 23.57
C ARG A 222 12.39 -3.01 22.21
N HIS A 223 11.18 -3.34 21.75
CA HIS A 223 10.91 -3.99 20.46
C HIS A 223 10.35 -3.01 19.41
N HIS A 224 10.18 -1.71 19.69
CA HIS A 224 9.63 -0.77 18.71
C HIS A 224 10.49 -0.67 17.44
N LYS A 225 11.82 -0.87 17.56
CA LYS A 225 12.74 -0.98 16.42
C LYS A 225 12.42 -2.13 15.45
N ARG A 226 11.55 -3.06 15.84
CA ARG A 226 11.09 -4.19 14.99
C ARG A 226 9.81 -3.87 14.24
N ARG A 227 9.14 -2.74 14.53
CA ARG A 227 7.96 -2.31 13.77
C ARG A 227 8.37 -2.13 12.31
N VAL A 228 7.50 -2.53 11.40
CA VAL A 228 7.81 -2.54 9.96
C VAL A 228 8.05 -1.14 9.41
N LEU A 229 7.24 -0.17 9.83
CA LEU A 229 7.32 1.20 9.31
C LEU A 229 8.38 1.98 10.09
N GLN A 230 9.64 1.85 9.65
CA GLN A 230 10.77 2.68 10.08
C GLN A 230 11.14 3.67 8.98
N SER A 231 11.87 4.72 9.31
CA SER A 231 12.31 5.77 8.37
C SER A 231 12.94 5.20 7.10
N GLN A 232 13.83 4.22 7.21
CA GLN A 232 14.46 3.55 6.06
C GLN A 232 13.44 3.00 5.05
N LEU A 233 12.38 2.34 5.54
CA LEU A 233 11.33 1.79 4.68
C LEU A 233 10.45 2.91 4.11
N VAL A 234 10.12 3.92 4.92
CA VAL A 234 9.33 5.09 4.46
C VAL A 234 10.06 5.79 3.31
N ASP A 235 11.36 6.03 3.43
CA ASP A 235 12.16 6.70 2.42
C ASP A 235 12.27 5.83 1.15
N SER A 236 12.45 4.51 1.31
CA SER A 236 12.48 3.57 0.19
C SER A 236 11.15 3.54 -0.58
N ILE A 237 10.02 3.54 0.13
CA ILE A 237 8.69 3.63 -0.48
C ILE A 237 8.55 4.96 -1.24
N THR A 238 8.86 6.06 -0.55
CA THR A 238 8.73 7.43 -1.05
C THR A 238 9.52 7.67 -2.34
N ASN A 239 10.76 7.20 -2.39
CA ASN A 239 11.64 7.39 -3.54
C ASN A 239 11.18 6.63 -4.79
N ASN A 240 10.60 5.44 -4.59
CA ASN A 240 10.18 4.57 -5.68
C ASN A 240 8.71 4.77 -6.11
N LEU A 241 7.87 5.38 -5.26
CA LEU A 241 6.46 5.62 -5.57
C LEU A 241 6.33 6.61 -6.75
N CYS A 242 5.50 6.28 -7.73
CA CYS A 242 5.23 7.18 -8.85
C CYS A 242 4.50 8.46 -8.39
N LEU A 243 4.52 9.51 -9.22
CA LEU A 243 3.70 10.69 -8.96
C LEU A 243 2.22 10.30 -8.87
N GLY A 244 1.52 10.83 -7.86
CA GLY A 244 0.13 10.45 -7.57
C GLY A 244 -0.07 9.04 -7.01
N GLY A 245 1.01 8.28 -6.80
CA GLY A 245 0.95 7.01 -6.10
C GLY A 245 0.53 7.19 -4.64
N ARG A 246 0.03 6.11 -4.04
CA ARG A 246 -0.59 6.14 -2.70
C ARG A 246 0.04 5.13 -1.76
N VAL A 247 0.07 5.48 -0.48
CA VAL A 247 0.38 4.55 0.61
C VAL A 247 -0.87 4.33 1.47
N LEU A 248 -1.27 3.07 1.66
CA LEU A 248 -2.40 2.67 2.51
C LEU A 248 -1.87 2.07 3.80
N LEU A 249 -2.19 2.71 4.92
CA LEU A 249 -1.76 2.29 6.25
C LEU A 249 -3.01 1.96 7.07
N GLN A 250 -3.06 0.74 7.62
CA GLN A 250 -4.16 0.31 8.47
C GLN A 250 -3.62 -0.44 9.68
N SER A 251 -4.19 -0.18 10.86
CA SER A 251 -3.97 -1.00 12.04
C SER A 251 -5.25 -1.07 12.90
N ASP A 252 -5.40 -2.18 13.59
CA ASP A 252 -6.37 -2.42 14.66
C ASP A 252 -5.87 -1.94 16.03
N VAL A 253 -4.57 -1.65 16.16
CA VAL A 253 -3.96 -1.10 17.37
C VAL A 253 -3.76 0.41 17.21
N LEU A 254 -4.45 1.21 18.04
CA LEU A 254 -4.44 2.67 17.95
C LEU A 254 -3.03 3.28 18.04
N GLU A 255 -2.20 2.77 18.95
CA GLU A 255 -0.82 3.26 19.13
C GLU A 255 0.03 3.02 17.87
N VAL A 256 -0.13 1.85 17.25
CA VAL A 256 0.59 1.51 16.01
C VAL A 256 0.10 2.36 14.85
N ALA A 257 -1.21 2.57 14.73
CA ALA A 257 -1.75 3.48 13.73
C ALA A 257 -1.19 4.91 13.91
N ALA A 258 -1.15 5.42 15.15
CA ALA A 258 -0.61 6.74 15.43
C ALA A 258 0.88 6.86 15.07
N ASP A 259 1.70 5.86 15.43
CA ASP A 259 3.12 5.77 15.09
C ASP A 259 3.35 5.71 13.57
N MET A 260 2.52 4.93 12.87
CA MET A 260 2.57 4.82 11.42
C MET A 260 2.25 6.15 10.72
N ARG A 261 1.25 6.87 11.23
CA ARG A 261 0.90 8.21 10.73
C ARG A 261 2.03 9.20 10.94
N GLU A 262 2.63 9.23 12.13
CA GLU A 262 3.73 10.14 12.45
C GLU A 262 4.97 9.88 11.58
N SER A 263 5.34 8.61 11.43
CA SER A 263 6.46 8.19 10.58
C SER A 263 6.25 8.62 9.12
N GLY A 264 5.02 8.53 8.62
CA GLY A 264 4.66 8.98 7.27
C GLY A 264 4.76 10.50 7.06
N HIS A 265 4.36 11.31 8.05
CA HIS A 265 4.44 12.77 7.95
C HIS A 265 5.86 13.30 8.08
N ARG A 266 6.76 12.61 8.79
CA ARG A 266 8.13 13.10 8.98
C ARG A 266 8.94 13.12 7.67
N SER A 267 8.67 12.19 6.75
CA SER A 267 9.31 12.15 5.42
C SER A 267 8.62 13.08 4.40
N TYR A 268 7.42 13.61 4.72
CA TYR A 268 6.69 14.58 3.91
C TYR A 268 6.07 15.66 4.81
N PRO A 269 6.82 16.72 5.16
CA PRO A 269 6.22 17.87 5.82
C PRO A 269 5.08 18.36 4.92
N SER A 270 3.86 18.38 5.47
CA SER A 270 2.71 18.86 4.75
C SER A 270 3.01 20.29 4.32
N SER A 271 3.05 20.54 3.00
CA SER A 271 3.09 21.88 2.45
C SER A 271 1.74 22.56 2.70
N ASN A 272 1.47 22.87 3.96
CA ASN A 272 0.43 23.79 4.38
C ASN A 272 1.13 24.79 5.30
N GLY A 273 1.67 25.83 4.68
CA GLY A 273 2.14 27.08 5.26
C GLY A 273 1.84 28.18 4.25
#